data_AF-A0A9E0MSP0-F1
#
_entry.id   AF-A0A9E0MSP0-F1
#
_cell.length_a   1.000
_cell.length_b   1.000
_cell.length_c   1.000
_cell.angle_alpha   90.00
_cell.angle_beta   90.00
_cell.angle_gamma   90.00
#
_symmetry.space_group_name_H-M   'P 1'
#
loop_
_entity.id
_entity.type
_entity.pdbx_description
1 polymer ?
#
loop_
_entity_poly.entity_id
_entity_poly.type
_entity_poly.pdbx_seq_one_letter_code
_entity_poly.pdbx_strand_id
1 'polypeptide(L)'
;MRLFLADDPLPGTLVKHGNSEDMLALAVRRPCACPHTNAADGHRYLRRMLNDLLVVETAGVLAGPAVGMFFAELGARVVKLENPRTGGDVTRQWKLPSEDPASPVSAYFSSVNHGKEHRFVDLSLPDGRQELDLLLARADVLISNHMEKDTAKFGLERKRLRALNPRLVQGHLRGYAGNPARPAYDAVLQAETGYISMTGAGEDQLAKLPVALIDILAAHQLKEGLLLALLQRGRTGQGAYVEVSLEEAALTGLVNQATNWLMAGHVAAPLGTLHPNIAPYGELFRCADGERIILAVGSDAQFGKLCGVLGLPALPAEPRFATNAQRVAHRKALAALLATAMALHPAAGLLGQLERAGVPAGAVNPIHRALASPTATGMVREQTINGLPTARISGNAFRVSPL
;
A
#
# COMPACT_ATOMS: atom_id res chain seq x y z
N MET A 1 30.13 -26.42 -16.40
CA MET A 1 30.12 -27.88 -16.69
C MET A 1 29.05 -28.14 -17.75
N ARG A 2 29.52 -28.41 -18.99
CA ARG A 2 28.87 -28.90 -20.22
C ARG A 2 27.43 -28.47 -20.61
N LEU A 3 27.41 -27.60 -21.63
CA LEU A 3 26.61 -27.58 -22.86
C LEU A 3 25.82 -28.84 -23.23
N PHE A 4 24.61 -28.64 -23.78
CA PHE A 4 24.13 -29.33 -24.99
C PHE A 4 23.34 -28.33 -25.87
N LEU A 5 23.84 -28.14 -27.09
CA LEU A 5 23.14 -27.61 -28.27
C LEU A 5 22.68 -28.81 -29.10
N ALA A 6 21.53 -28.71 -29.77
CA ALA A 6 21.27 -29.33 -31.07
C ALA A 6 20.03 -28.70 -31.72
N ASP A 7 20.28 -27.97 -32.81
CA ASP A 7 19.33 -27.61 -33.86
C ASP A 7 19.03 -28.82 -34.75
N ASP A 8 17.88 -28.79 -35.44
CA ASP A 8 17.77 -29.24 -36.85
C ASP A 8 16.45 -28.74 -37.50
N PRO A 9 16.37 -28.66 -38.85
CA PRO A 9 15.80 -27.51 -39.55
C PRO A 9 14.57 -27.86 -40.41
N LEU A 10 13.89 -26.83 -40.94
CA LEU A 10 12.88 -26.98 -42.01
C LEU A 10 13.36 -26.30 -43.31
N PRO A 11 12.99 -26.83 -44.50
CA PRO A 11 13.65 -26.50 -45.76
C PRO A 11 13.06 -25.24 -46.39
N GLY A 12 13.93 -24.53 -47.13
CA GLY A 12 13.61 -23.28 -47.79
C GLY A 12 12.81 -23.40 -49.08
N THR A 13 12.39 -22.23 -49.58
CA THR A 13 12.32 -21.97 -51.01
C THR A 13 12.63 -20.48 -51.24
N LEU A 14 13.74 -20.23 -51.91
CA LEU A 14 14.14 -18.93 -52.45
C LEU A 14 13.50 -18.76 -53.83
N VAL A 15 12.83 -17.63 -54.06
CA VAL A 15 12.68 -17.06 -55.41
C VAL A 15 13.09 -15.59 -55.35
N LYS A 16 14.02 -15.20 -56.20
CA LYS A 16 14.58 -13.84 -56.32
C LYS A 16 13.93 -13.07 -57.47
N HIS A 17 13.65 -11.80 -57.17
CA HIS A 17 13.80 -10.57 -57.97
C HIS A 17 12.74 -10.18 -59.01
N GLY A 18 12.27 -8.94 -58.85
CA GLY A 18 11.57 -8.13 -59.85
C GLY A 18 11.09 -6.80 -59.24
N ASN A 19 11.82 -5.71 -59.51
CA ASN A 19 11.42 -4.33 -59.18
C ASN A 19 10.19 -3.91 -59.99
N SER A 20 9.26 -3.17 -59.37
CA SER A 20 8.69 -1.90 -59.88
C SER A 20 7.54 -1.45 -58.99
N GLU A 21 7.69 -0.24 -58.45
CA GLU A 21 6.68 0.82 -58.36
C GLU A 21 5.20 0.40 -58.28
N ASP A 22 4.58 0.51 -57.09
CA ASP A 22 3.46 1.44 -56.86
C ASP A 22 2.81 1.27 -55.48
N MET A 23 2.30 2.40 -54.98
CA MET A 23 1.40 2.56 -53.83
C MET A 23 1.97 2.55 -52.40
N LEU A 24 2.43 3.72 -51.98
CA LEU A 24 2.43 4.15 -50.57
C LEU A 24 1.53 5.38 -50.40
N ALA A 25 0.21 5.14 -50.33
CA ALA A 25 -0.74 6.10 -49.78
C ALA A 25 -0.77 5.95 -48.25
N LEU A 26 0.01 6.77 -47.55
CA LEU A 26 0.05 6.83 -46.10
C LEU A 26 -1.23 7.54 -45.59
N ALA A 27 -2.31 6.79 -45.38
CA ALA A 27 -3.49 7.28 -44.68
C ALA A 27 -3.19 7.35 -43.17
N VAL A 28 -3.00 8.57 -42.67
CA VAL A 28 -2.95 8.89 -41.23
C VAL A 28 -4.27 8.46 -40.58
N ARG A 29 -4.28 7.30 -39.91
CA ARG A 29 -5.41 6.89 -39.07
C ARG A 29 -5.39 7.73 -37.80
N ARG A 30 -6.44 8.54 -37.63
CA ARG A 30 -6.78 9.22 -36.36
C ARG A 30 -6.89 8.19 -35.22
N PRO A 31 -6.52 8.52 -33.98
CA PRO A 31 -6.75 7.64 -32.84
C PRO A 31 -8.26 7.39 -32.70
N CYS A 32 -8.65 6.12 -32.65
CA CYS A 32 -10.00 5.71 -32.35
C CYS A 32 -10.31 6.15 -30.91
N ALA A 33 -11.30 7.02 -30.73
CA ALA A 33 -11.80 7.36 -29.41
C ALA A 33 -12.43 6.10 -28.79
N CYS A 34 -11.79 5.54 -27.77
CA CYS A 34 -12.39 4.51 -26.94
C CYS A 34 -13.62 5.12 -26.24
N PRO A 35 -14.78 4.47 -26.25
CA PRO A 35 -15.94 4.97 -25.52
C PRO A 35 -15.60 4.97 -24.03
N HIS A 36 -15.72 6.14 -23.41
CA HIS A 36 -15.61 6.31 -21.97
C HIS A 36 -16.62 5.39 -21.28
N THR A 37 -16.16 4.28 -20.72
CA THR A 37 -16.92 3.55 -19.71
C THR A 37 -17.17 4.50 -18.56
N ASN A 38 -18.43 4.86 -18.33
CA ASN A 38 -18.82 5.78 -17.27
C ASN A 38 -18.25 5.26 -15.94
N ALA A 39 -17.51 6.10 -15.20
CA ALA A 39 -16.87 5.68 -13.95
C ALA A 39 -17.89 5.06 -12.96
N ALA A 40 -19.15 5.49 -13.04
CA ALA A 40 -20.27 4.94 -12.29
C ALA A 40 -20.52 3.43 -12.53
N ASP A 41 -20.35 2.92 -13.76
CA ASP A 41 -20.58 1.51 -14.10
C ASP A 41 -19.43 0.61 -13.63
N GLY A 42 -18.18 1.08 -13.74
CA GLY A 42 -17.01 0.38 -13.18
C GLY A 42 -17.04 0.30 -11.64
N HIS A 43 -17.51 1.35 -10.97
CA HIS A 43 -17.70 1.35 -9.52
C HIS A 43 -18.83 0.41 -9.07
N ARG A 44 -19.87 0.22 -9.90
CA ARG A 44 -20.99 -0.70 -9.61
C ARG A 44 -20.62 -2.17 -9.79
N TYR A 45 -19.73 -2.49 -10.73
CA TYR A 45 -19.20 -3.84 -10.94
C TYR A 45 -18.33 -4.30 -9.74
N LEU A 46 -17.44 -3.42 -9.25
CA LEU A 46 -16.57 -3.72 -8.10
C LEU A 46 -17.35 -3.99 -6.80
N ARG A 47 -18.44 -3.24 -6.54
CA ARG A 47 -19.26 -3.36 -5.31
C ARG A 47 -20.01 -4.69 -5.17
N ARG A 48 -19.91 -5.60 -6.14
CA ARG A 48 -20.61 -6.89 -6.13
C ARG A 48 -19.69 -8.10 -6.28
N MET A 49 -18.37 -7.92 -6.29
CA MET A 49 -17.47 -9.04 -6.55
C MET A 49 -17.47 -10.08 -5.43
N LEU A 50 -17.76 -9.67 -4.19
CA LEU A 50 -17.76 -10.54 -3.02
C LEU A 50 -19.11 -10.51 -2.27
N ASN A 51 -20.21 -10.14 -2.95
CA ASN A 51 -21.52 -9.95 -2.31
C ASN A 51 -22.18 -11.22 -1.77
N ASP A 52 -21.68 -12.37 -2.18
CA ASP A 52 -22.04 -13.69 -1.71
C ASP A 52 -21.29 -14.10 -0.44
N LEU A 53 -20.23 -13.38 -0.07
CA LEU A 53 -19.40 -13.72 1.08
C LEU A 53 -19.95 -13.16 2.40
N LEU A 54 -19.96 -14.01 3.42
CA LEU A 54 -20.10 -13.63 4.82
C LEU A 54 -18.72 -13.64 5.50
N VAL A 55 -18.30 -12.49 6.01
CA VAL A 55 -17.05 -12.32 6.77
C VAL A 55 -17.39 -12.01 8.22
N VAL A 56 -16.81 -12.77 9.14
CA VAL A 56 -16.89 -12.50 10.58
C VAL A 56 -15.55 -11.92 11.03
N GLU A 57 -15.56 -10.74 11.63
CA GLU A 57 -14.37 -10.06 12.15
C GLU A 57 -14.46 -9.98 13.67
N THR A 58 -13.52 -10.63 14.36
CA THR A 58 -13.31 -10.44 15.80
C THR A 58 -12.04 -9.65 16.08
N ALA A 59 -11.32 -9.25 15.03
CA ALA A 59 -10.08 -8.50 15.15
C ALA A 59 -10.31 -7.04 15.56
N GLY A 60 -9.36 -6.48 16.30
CA GLY A 60 -9.38 -5.08 16.72
C GLY A 60 -8.23 -4.24 16.16
N VAL A 61 -8.22 -2.96 16.51
CA VAL A 61 -7.14 -1.99 16.21
C VAL A 61 -7.08 -1.60 14.73
N LEU A 62 -6.10 -2.05 13.96
CA LEU A 62 -5.87 -1.55 12.60
C LEU A 62 -5.70 -2.64 11.55
N ALA A 63 -4.70 -3.51 11.69
CA ALA A 63 -4.35 -4.49 10.66
C ALA A 63 -5.52 -5.41 10.29
N GLY A 64 -6.14 -6.07 11.27
CA GLY A 64 -7.30 -6.95 11.05
C GLY A 64 -8.53 -6.19 10.52
N PRO A 65 -8.94 -5.09 11.16
CA PRO A 65 -10.02 -4.24 10.65
C PRO A 65 -9.82 -3.74 9.21
N ALA A 66 -8.58 -3.44 8.81
CA ALA A 66 -8.28 -3.05 7.43
C ALA A 66 -8.51 -4.18 6.42
N VAL A 67 -8.37 -5.44 6.83
CA VAL A 67 -8.72 -6.61 6.01
C VAL A 67 -10.24 -6.74 5.88
N GLY A 68 -11.00 -6.66 6.98
CA GLY A 68 -12.45 -6.76 6.89
C GLY A 68 -13.06 -5.62 6.08
N MET A 69 -12.53 -4.40 6.20
CA MET A 69 -12.98 -3.27 5.37
C MET A 69 -12.71 -3.48 3.88
N PHE A 70 -11.61 -4.14 3.50
CA PHE A 70 -11.35 -4.53 2.10
C PHE A 70 -12.49 -5.39 1.56
N PHE A 71 -12.94 -6.40 2.31
CA PHE A 71 -14.07 -7.24 1.93
C PHE A 71 -15.39 -6.45 1.86
N ALA A 72 -15.66 -5.59 2.83
CA ALA A 72 -16.87 -4.76 2.86
C ALA A 72 -16.96 -3.82 1.64
N GLU A 73 -15.86 -3.15 1.27
CA GLU A 73 -15.83 -2.26 0.09
C GLU A 73 -16.10 -2.98 -1.24
N LEU A 74 -15.86 -4.30 -1.30
CA LEU A 74 -16.13 -5.16 -2.45
C LEU A 74 -17.50 -5.86 -2.40
N GLY A 75 -18.32 -5.53 -1.40
CA GLY A 75 -19.70 -5.95 -1.29
C GLY A 75 -19.97 -7.09 -0.30
N ALA A 76 -18.94 -7.67 0.31
CA ALA A 76 -19.14 -8.74 1.29
C ALA A 76 -19.91 -8.24 2.51
N ARG A 77 -20.71 -9.12 3.11
CA ARG A 77 -21.34 -8.85 4.39
C ARG A 77 -20.31 -9.08 5.49
N VAL A 78 -19.83 -8.00 6.10
CA VAL A 78 -18.82 -8.06 7.17
C VAL A 78 -19.48 -7.79 8.51
N VAL A 79 -19.52 -8.78 9.40
CA VAL A 79 -20.04 -8.67 10.76
C VAL A 79 -18.86 -8.56 11.72
N LYS A 80 -18.64 -7.37 12.28
CA LYS A 80 -17.63 -7.11 13.31
C LYS A 80 -18.23 -7.31 14.70
N LEU A 81 -17.68 -8.27 15.44
CA LEU A 81 -18.06 -8.55 16.82
C LEU A 81 -17.14 -7.79 17.77
N GLU A 82 -17.74 -7.01 18.66
CA GLU A 82 -17.03 -6.13 19.58
C GLU A 82 -17.47 -6.38 21.02
N ASN A 83 -16.55 -6.27 21.99
CA ASN A 83 -16.90 -6.58 23.37
C ASN A 83 -17.61 -5.39 24.05
N PRO A 84 -18.88 -5.54 24.51
CA PRO A 84 -19.59 -4.44 25.19
C PRO A 84 -18.90 -3.98 26.47
N ARG A 85 -18.22 -4.88 27.20
CA ARG A 85 -17.56 -4.53 28.47
C ARG A 85 -16.38 -3.58 28.30
N THR A 86 -15.78 -3.52 27.11
CA THR A 86 -14.68 -2.60 26.80
C THR A 86 -15.14 -1.35 26.05
N GLY A 87 -16.45 -1.18 25.84
CA GLY A 87 -16.98 -0.15 24.93
C GLY A 87 -16.67 -0.42 23.45
N GLY A 88 -16.37 -1.68 23.11
CA GLY A 88 -16.07 -2.15 21.77
C GLY A 88 -14.58 -2.17 21.44
N ASP A 89 -14.26 -1.99 20.16
CA ASP A 89 -12.89 -1.81 19.68
C ASP A 89 -12.26 -0.58 20.33
N VAL A 90 -11.04 -0.73 20.89
CA VAL A 90 -10.32 0.34 21.59
C VAL A 90 -10.14 1.59 20.73
N THR A 91 -10.08 1.42 19.40
CA THR A 91 -9.92 2.54 18.47
C THR A 91 -11.09 3.51 18.48
N ARG A 92 -12.28 3.12 18.94
CA ARG A 92 -13.41 4.05 19.18
C ARG A 92 -13.05 5.19 20.15
N GLN A 93 -12.09 4.95 21.04
CA GLN A 93 -11.61 5.89 22.04
C GLN A 93 -10.33 6.61 21.62
N TRP A 94 -9.65 6.17 20.54
CA TRP A 94 -8.44 6.81 20.03
C TRP A 94 -8.80 8.03 19.21
N LYS A 95 -8.83 9.18 19.89
CA LYS A 95 -9.26 10.46 19.35
C LYS A 95 -8.11 11.46 19.36
N LEU A 96 -8.06 12.31 18.35
CA LEU A 96 -7.28 13.54 18.38
C LEU A 96 -7.88 14.52 19.39
N PRO A 97 -7.09 15.45 19.97
CA PRO A 97 -7.61 16.51 20.84
C PRO A 97 -8.66 17.41 20.18
N SER A 98 -8.70 17.44 18.85
CA SER A 98 -9.67 18.20 18.06
C SER A 98 -11.00 17.46 17.83
N GLU A 99 -11.10 16.19 18.19
CA GLU A 99 -12.34 15.42 18.10
C GLU A 99 -13.17 15.57 19.38
N ASP A 100 -14.49 15.41 19.27
CA ASP A 100 -15.38 15.37 20.43
C ASP A 100 -15.05 14.14 21.30
N PRO A 101 -14.58 14.31 22.55
CA PRO A 101 -14.24 13.19 23.43
C PRO A 101 -15.45 12.29 23.74
N ALA A 102 -16.67 12.84 23.74
CA ALA A 102 -17.91 12.12 24.04
C ALA A 102 -18.46 11.33 22.85
N SER A 103 -17.92 11.53 21.63
CA SER A 103 -18.38 10.81 20.45
C SER A 103 -18.18 9.29 20.59
N PRO A 104 -19.18 8.45 20.24
CA PRO A 104 -19.06 6.98 20.27
C PRO A 104 -18.18 6.42 19.15
N VAL A 105 -17.71 7.26 18.23
CA VAL A 105 -16.80 6.92 17.13
C VAL A 105 -15.67 7.93 17.05
N SER A 106 -14.48 7.48 16.66
CA SER A 106 -13.33 8.33 16.36
C SER A 106 -13.02 8.32 14.86
N ALA A 107 -12.24 9.29 14.40
CA ALA A 107 -11.64 9.29 13.08
C ALA A 107 -10.76 8.04 12.87
N TYR A 108 -10.04 7.60 13.91
CA TYR A 108 -9.21 6.39 13.84
C TYR A 108 -10.07 5.14 13.57
N PHE A 109 -11.12 4.91 14.36
CA PHE A 109 -12.05 3.81 14.17
C PHE A 109 -12.67 3.84 12.78
N SER A 110 -13.10 5.03 12.34
CA SER A 110 -13.76 5.23 11.05
C SER A 110 -12.84 4.95 9.85
N SER A 111 -11.51 5.05 10.03
CA SER A 111 -10.54 4.83 8.96
C SER A 111 -10.50 3.39 8.43
N VAL A 112 -10.90 2.40 9.25
CA VAL A 112 -10.80 0.96 8.94
C VAL A 112 -12.08 0.17 9.22
N ASN A 113 -13.22 0.83 9.39
CA ASN A 113 -14.50 0.18 9.69
C ASN A 113 -15.63 0.60 8.72
N HIS A 114 -15.27 0.99 7.50
CA HIS A 114 -16.26 1.27 6.45
C HIS A 114 -17.01 0.00 6.01
N GLY A 115 -18.33 0.10 5.88
CA GLY A 115 -19.23 -0.92 5.34
C GLY A 115 -19.48 -2.13 6.23
N LYS A 116 -19.12 -2.08 7.52
CA LYS A 116 -19.28 -3.21 8.45
C LYS A 116 -20.58 -3.12 9.26
N GLU A 117 -21.17 -4.26 9.55
CA GLU A 117 -22.19 -4.43 10.58
C GLU A 117 -21.49 -4.60 11.94
N HIS A 118 -21.81 -3.75 12.92
CA HIS A 118 -21.23 -3.80 14.25
C HIS A 118 -22.18 -4.48 15.23
N ARG A 119 -21.72 -5.49 15.96
CA ARG A 119 -22.48 -6.16 17.01
C ARG A 119 -21.69 -6.24 18.30
N PHE A 120 -22.33 -5.85 19.39
CA PHE A 120 -21.74 -5.98 20.72
C PHE A 120 -22.00 -7.36 21.29
N VAL A 121 -20.97 -8.20 21.31
CA VAL A 121 -21.04 -9.60 21.74
C VAL A 121 -19.83 -9.90 22.62
N ASP A 122 -20.08 -10.43 23.82
CA ASP A 122 -19.02 -10.88 24.70
C ASP A 122 -18.72 -12.37 24.47
N LEU A 123 -17.66 -12.64 23.71
CA LEU A 123 -17.23 -13.99 23.36
C LEU A 123 -16.72 -14.83 24.55
N SER A 124 -16.55 -14.24 25.72
CA SER A 124 -16.22 -15.01 26.93
C SER A 124 -17.44 -15.62 27.60
N LEU A 125 -18.65 -15.21 27.22
CA LEU A 125 -19.91 -15.75 27.74
C LEU A 125 -20.46 -16.86 26.84
N PRO A 126 -21.18 -17.86 27.38
CA PRO A 126 -21.79 -18.93 26.59
C PRO A 126 -22.69 -18.42 25.45
N ASP A 127 -23.56 -17.44 25.73
CA ASP A 127 -24.48 -16.89 24.72
C ASP A 127 -23.71 -16.18 23.59
N GLY A 128 -22.64 -15.46 23.93
CA GLY A 128 -21.78 -14.82 22.93
C GLY A 128 -21.03 -15.82 22.07
N ARG A 129 -20.61 -16.96 22.64
CA ARG A 129 -20.04 -18.08 21.87
C ARG A 129 -21.08 -18.73 20.96
N GLN A 130 -22.32 -18.87 21.42
CA GLN A 130 -23.41 -19.39 20.59
C GLN A 130 -23.70 -18.48 19.40
N GLU A 131 -23.74 -17.16 19.59
CA GLU A 131 -23.89 -16.22 18.47
C GLU A 131 -22.72 -16.32 17.47
N LEU A 132 -21.49 -16.39 17.97
CA LEU A 132 -20.31 -16.61 17.12
C LEU A 132 -20.44 -17.89 16.30
N ASP A 133 -20.88 -18.99 16.90
CA ASP A 133 -21.02 -20.27 16.20
C ASP A 133 -22.10 -20.23 15.12
N LEU A 134 -23.23 -19.58 15.39
CA LEU A 134 -24.30 -19.39 14.40
C LEU A 134 -23.81 -18.60 13.18
N LEU A 135 -22.98 -17.59 13.39
CA LEU A 135 -22.34 -16.84 12.31
C LEU A 135 -21.30 -17.71 11.58
N LEU A 136 -20.39 -18.36 12.31
CA LEU A 136 -19.29 -19.12 11.74
C LEU A 136 -19.71 -20.39 11.01
N ALA A 137 -20.84 -21.01 11.38
CA ALA A 137 -21.43 -22.13 10.67
C ALA A 137 -21.76 -21.79 9.21
N ARG A 138 -21.93 -20.50 8.89
CA ARG A 138 -22.27 -20.00 7.55
C ARG A 138 -21.21 -19.07 6.95
N ALA A 139 -20.22 -18.66 7.73
CA ALA A 139 -19.22 -17.70 7.29
C ALA A 139 -18.28 -18.31 6.25
N ASP A 140 -17.83 -17.46 5.34
CA ASP A 140 -16.79 -17.77 4.37
C ASP A 140 -15.41 -17.49 4.94
N VAL A 141 -15.29 -16.39 5.67
CA VAL A 141 -14.03 -15.89 6.22
C VAL A 141 -14.22 -15.50 7.69
N LEU A 142 -13.27 -15.91 8.53
CA LEU A 142 -13.07 -15.36 9.88
C LEU A 142 -11.79 -14.53 9.89
N ILE A 143 -11.81 -13.31 10.44
CA ILE A 143 -10.63 -12.46 10.64
C ILE A 143 -10.45 -12.23 12.15
N SER A 144 -9.27 -12.57 12.67
CA SER A 144 -8.95 -12.48 14.10
C SER A 144 -7.51 -12.00 14.35
N ASN A 145 -7.25 -11.44 15.53
CA ASN A 145 -5.90 -11.09 16.00
C ASN A 145 -5.72 -11.27 17.52
N HIS A 146 -6.49 -12.19 18.11
CA HIS A 146 -6.40 -12.51 19.55
C HIS A 146 -5.12 -13.25 19.87
N MET A 147 -4.55 -13.04 21.05
CA MET A 147 -3.40 -13.83 21.49
C MET A 147 -3.79 -15.31 21.61
N GLU A 148 -2.86 -16.22 21.31
CA GLU A 148 -3.11 -17.68 21.33
C GLU A 148 -3.73 -18.14 22.67
N LYS A 149 -3.24 -17.57 23.79
CA LYS A 149 -3.73 -17.85 25.15
C LYS A 149 -5.22 -17.55 25.37
N ASP A 150 -5.82 -16.69 24.54
CA ASP A 150 -7.21 -16.25 24.64
C ASP A 150 -8.13 -16.99 23.65
N THR A 151 -7.58 -17.77 22.71
CA THR A 151 -8.37 -18.46 21.68
C THR A 151 -9.41 -19.41 22.28
N ALA A 152 -9.03 -20.23 23.27
CA ALA A 152 -9.95 -21.10 23.99
C ALA A 152 -11.01 -20.34 24.79
N LYS A 153 -10.64 -19.18 25.34
CA LYS A 153 -11.57 -18.28 26.04
C LYS A 153 -12.61 -17.67 25.10
N PHE A 154 -12.29 -17.51 23.82
CA PHE A 154 -13.21 -16.93 22.83
C PHE A 154 -13.81 -17.96 21.85
N GLY A 155 -13.49 -19.25 22.00
CA GLY A 155 -13.99 -20.32 21.12
C GLY A 155 -13.38 -20.30 19.71
N LEU A 156 -12.16 -19.78 19.58
CA LEU A 156 -11.46 -19.57 18.31
C LEU A 156 -10.41 -20.66 18.02
N GLU A 157 -10.44 -21.80 18.73
CA GLU A 157 -9.45 -22.86 18.48
C GLU A 157 -9.61 -23.46 17.08
N ARG A 158 -8.50 -23.57 16.33
CA ARG A 158 -8.50 -24.00 14.92
C ARG A 158 -9.20 -25.34 14.69
N LYS A 159 -8.97 -26.33 15.56
CA LYS A 159 -9.57 -27.67 15.46
C LYS A 159 -11.10 -27.61 15.59
N ARG A 160 -11.59 -26.83 16.56
CA ARG A 160 -13.01 -26.60 16.80
C ARG A 160 -13.67 -25.93 15.60
N LEU A 161 -13.07 -24.84 15.12
CA LEU A 161 -13.60 -24.09 13.98
C LEU A 161 -13.65 -24.92 12.69
N ARG A 162 -12.65 -25.77 12.47
CA ARG A 162 -12.64 -26.72 11.34
C ARG A 162 -13.77 -27.74 11.44
N ALA A 163 -14.08 -28.24 12.64
CA ALA A 163 -15.20 -29.16 12.83
C ALA A 163 -16.56 -28.48 12.63
N LEU A 164 -16.70 -27.23 13.10
CA LEU A 164 -17.91 -26.43 12.94
C LEU A 164 -18.19 -26.09 11.47
N ASN A 165 -17.17 -25.66 10.73
CA ASN A 165 -17.28 -25.29 9.32
C ASN A 165 -15.99 -25.67 8.56
N PRO A 166 -15.96 -26.85 7.91
CA PRO A 166 -14.80 -27.30 7.13
C PRO A 166 -14.46 -26.42 5.92
N ARG A 167 -15.37 -25.53 5.50
CA ARG A 167 -15.20 -24.58 4.38
C ARG A 167 -14.69 -23.21 4.82
N LEU A 168 -14.60 -22.95 6.13
CA LEU A 168 -14.20 -21.65 6.67
C LEU A 168 -12.74 -21.34 6.32
N VAL A 169 -12.51 -20.17 5.73
CA VAL A 169 -11.18 -19.60 5.62
C VAL A 169 -10.90 -18.77 6.87
N GLN A 170 -9.90 -19.17 7.66
CA GLN A 170 -9.53 -18.52 8.91
C GLN A 170 -8.30 -17.66 8.69
N GLY A 171 -8.47 -16.34 8.73
CA GLY A 171 -7.40 -15.35 8.74
C GLY A 171 -7.01 -14.95 10.16
N HIS A 172 -5.72 -15.00 10.45
CA HIS A 172 -5.18 -14.64 11.76
C HIS A 172 -3.96 -13.74 11.65
N LEU A 173 -3.96 -12.66 12.41
CA LEU A 173 -2.80 -11.78 12.59
C LEU A 173 -2.19 -12.00 13.97
N ARG A 174 -0.87 -12.13 14.03
CA ARG A 174 -0.10 -12.15 15.27
C ARG A 174 1.00 -11.10 15.24
N GLY A 175 1.51 -10.72 16.42
CA GLY A 175 2.60 -9.75 16.53
C GLY A 175 3.93 -10.27 15.99
N TYR A 176 4.64 -11.01 16.84
CA TYR A 176 5.93 -11.63 16.52
C TYR A 176 5.76 -13.08 16.04
N ALA A 177 6.55 -13.48 15.05
CA ALA A 177 6.71 -14.87 14.66
C ALA A 177 7.62 -15.61 15.64
N GLY A 178 8.76 -15.00 16.01
CA GLY A 178 9.75 -15.62 16.90
C GLY A 178 9.37 -15.66 18.37
N ASN A 179 8.42 -14.81 18.81
CA ASN A 179 7.97 -14.74 20.19
C ASN A 179 6.44 -14.45 20.28
N PRO A 180 5.57 -15.42 19.95
CA PRO A 180 4.14 -15.18 19.80
C PRO A 180 3.40 -14.68 21.06
N ALA A 181 3.98 -14.88 22.25
CA ALA A 181 3.39 -14.41 23.51
C ALA A 181 3.65 -12.92 23.79
N ARG A 182 4.60 -12.30 23.06
CA ARG A 182 4.99 -10.92 23.27
C ARG A 182 4.00 -9.95 22.63
N PRO A 183 3.51 -8.94 23.37
CA PRO A 183 2.69 -7.88 22.78
C PRO A 183 3.46 -7.14 21.67
N ALA A 184 2.77 -6.86 20.57
CA ALA A 184 3.32 -6.09 19.47
C ALA A 184 2.37 -4.95 19.12
N TYR A 185 2.95 -3.77 18.94
CA TYR A 185 2.34 -2.64 18.25
C TYR A 185 3.28 -2.20 17.15
N ASP A 186 2.72 -1.60 16.11
CA ASP A 186 3.45 -1.10 14.95
C ASP A 186 4.74 -0.36 15.31
N ALA A 187 4.70 0.59 16.26
CA ALA A 187 5.86 1.39 16.62
C ALA A 187 7.03 0.55 17.19
N VAL A 188 6.74 -0.49 17.97
CA VAL A 188 7.75 -1.40 18.51
C VAL A 188 8.34 -2.24 17.37
N LEU A 189 7.49 -2.73 16.46
CA LEU A 189 7.96 -3.47 15.31
C LEU A 189 8.79 -2.61 14.36
N GLN A 190 8.42 -1.35 14.12
CA GLN A 190 9.26 -0.41 13.36
C GLN A 190 10.65 -0.24 14.00
N ALA A 191 10.72 -0.22 15.34
CA ALA A 191 11.99 -0.11 16.04
C ALA A 191 12.86 -1.35 15.85
N GLU A 192 12.27 -2.54 15.97
CA GLU A 192 13.00 -3.81 16.01
C GLU A 192 13.26 -4.42 14.64
N THR A 193 12.50 -4.02 13.62
CA THR A 193 12.66 -4.51 12.24
C THR A 193 13.43 -3.53 11.35
N GLY A 194 14.13 -2.56 11.96
CA GLY A 194 15.09 -1.70 11.27
C GLY A 194 14.53 -0.40 10.68
N TYR A 195 13.21 -0.19 10.66
CA TYR A 195 12.59 1.00 10.07
C TYR A 195 13.01 2.30 10.75
N ILE A 196 12.96 2.37 12.09
CA ILE A 196 13.32 3.60 12.81
C ILE A 196 14.81 3.91 12.64
N SER A 197 15.68 2.90 12.68
CA SER A 197 17.13 3.11 12.54
C SER A 197 17.54 3.77 11.22
N MET A 198 16.75 3.58 10.16
CA MET A 198 17.00 4.14 8.83
C MET A 198 16.08 5.33 8.47
N THR A 199 15.24 5.77 9.39
CA THR A 199 14.27 6.85 9.16
C THR A 199 14.56 8.01 10.08
N GLY A 200 14.70 9.21 9.53
CA GLY A 200 15.08 10.40 10.30
C GLY A 200 15.93 11.35 9.48
N ALA A 201 16.20 12.55 10.02
CA ALA A 201 17.06 13.54 9.35
C ALA A 201 18.56 13.33 9.61
N GLY A 202 18.91 12.43 10.53
CA GLY A 202 20.26 12.08 10.95
C GLY A 202 20.21 11.14 12.16
N GLU A 203 21.37 10.68 12.63
CA GLU A 203 21.48 9.69 13.72
C GLU A 203 20.82 10.16 15.02
N ASP A 204 20.92 11.45 15.36
CA ASP A 204 20.29 12.04 16.54
C ASP A 204 18.82 12.46 16.31
N GLN A 205 18.28 12.23 15.11
CA GLN A 205 16.95 12.67 14.69
C GLN A 205 16.16 11.53 14.05
N LEU A 206 16.20 10.35 14.69
CA LEU A 206 15.41 9.19 14.27
C LEU A 206 13.91 9.48 14.38
N ALA A 207 13.14 8.89 13.48
CA ALA A 207 11.69 9.03 13.45
C ALA A 207 11.03 7.71 13.05
N LYS A 208 9.85 7.45 13.61
CA LYS A 208 8.95 6.43 13.06
C LYS A 208 8.21 6.98 11.84
N LEU A 209 7.69 6.09 11.01
CA LEU A 209 6.76 6.48 9.95
C LEU A 209 5.45 7.05 10.55
N PRO A 210 4.83 8.04 9.88
CA PRO A 210 3.67 8.75 10.43
C PRO A 210 2.38 7.92 10.40
N VAL A 211 2.35 6.84 9.62
CA VAL A 211 1.27 5.85 9.57
C VAL A 211 1.78 4.56 10.21
N ALA A 212 0.88 3.77 10.78
CA ALA A 212 1.19 2.41 11.23
C ALA A 212 1.41 1.48 10.03
N LEU A 213 2.54 1.67 9.34
CA LEU A 213 2.83 1.02 8.05
C LEU A 213 2.93 -0.50 8.21
N ILE A 214 3.44 -1.00 9.33
CA ILE A 214 3.60 -2.44 9.56
C ILE A 214 2.24 -3.12 9.64
N ASP A 215 1.27 -2.48 10.30
CA ASP A 215 -0.11 -2.96 10.32
C ASP A 215 -0.72 -3.01 8.91
N ILE A 216 -0.43 -2.01 8.08
CA ILE A 216 -0.91 -1.95 6.69
C ILE A 216 -0.26 -3.03 5.82
N LEU A 217 1.05 -3.24 5.95
CA LEU A 217 1.77 -4.32 5.25
C LEU A 217 1.22 -5.70 5.62
N ALA A 218 1.02 -5.94 6.93
CA ALA A 218 0.44 -7.19 7.42
C ALA A 218 -1.01 -7.38 6.92
N ALA A 219 -1.81 -6.31 6.88
CA ALA A 219 -3.14 -6.36 6.30
C ALA A 219 -3.10 -6.71 4.79
N HIS A 220 -2.15 -6.20 4.03
CA HIS A 220 -1.98 -6.56 2.62
C HIS A 220 -1.61 -8.03 2.43
N GLN A 221 -0.63 -8.52 3.17
CA GLN A 221 -0.25 -9.95 3.17
C GLN A 221 -1.44 -10.85 3.54
N LEU A 222 -2.24 -10.48 4.55
CA LEU A 222 -3.40 -11.28 4.95
C LEU A 222 -4.51 -11.23 3.89
N LYS A 223 -4.77 -10.09 3.24
CA LYS A 223 -5.73 -10.01 2.12
C LYS A 223 -5.34 -10.99 1.00
N GLU A 224 -4.06 -10.98 0.60
CA GLU A 224 -3.53 -11.86 -0.44
C GLU A 224 -3.69 -13.34 -0.06
N GLY A 225 -3.27 -13.72 1.15
CA GLY A 225 -3.41 -15.08 1.64
C GLY A 225 -4.87 -15.55 1.72
N LEU A 226 -5.79 -14.68 2.15
CA LEU A 226 -7.23 -14.99 2.19
C LEU A 226 -7.81 -15.16 0.79
N LEU A 227 -7.46 -14.31 -0.17
CA LEU A 227 -7.92 -14.45 -1.55
C LEU A 227 -7.40 -15.75 -2.20
N LEU A 228 -6.13 -16.10 -1.98
CA LEU A 228 -5.57 -17.38 -2.43
C LEU A 228 -6.29 -18.57 -1.80
N ALA A 229 -6.59 -18.50 -0.50
CA ALA A 229 -7.35 -19.53 0.20
C ALA A 229 -8.79 -19.66 -0.34
N LEU A 230 -9.47 -18.55 -0.64
CA LEU A 230 -10.80 -18.56 -1.25
C LEU A 230 -10.79 -19.16 -2.66
N LEU A 231 -9.79 -18.83 -3.48
CA LEU A 231 -9.59 -19.44 -4.80
C LEU A 231 -9.36 -20.94 -4.68
N GLN A 232 -8.51 -21.37 -3.74
CA GLN A 232 -8.25 -22.79 -3.51
C GLN A 232 -9.51 -23.52 -3.01
N ARG A 233 -10.26 -22.91 -2.09
CA ARG A 233 -11.54 -23.43 -1.61
C ARG A 233 -12.55 -23.62 -2.74
N GLY A 234 -12.56 -22.74 -3.73
CA GLY A 234 -13.39 -22.90 -4.93
C GLY A 234 -13.09 -24.18 -5.72
N ARG A 235 -11.85 -24.68 -5.66
CA ARG A 235 -11.39 -25.90 -6.35
C ARG A 235 -11.52 -27.15 -5.48
N THR A 236 -11.19 -27.05 -4.20
CA THR A 236 -11.12 -28.21 -3.30
C THR A 236 -12.39 -28.41 -2.48
N GLY A 237 -13.21 -27.38 -2.37
CA GLY A 237 -14.32 -27.32 -1.44
C GLY A 237 -13.92 -27.18 0.03
N GLN A 238 -12.63 -27.06 0.36
CA GLN A 238 -12.12 -27.02 1.73
C GLN A 238 -11.60 -25.62 2.09
N GLY A 239 -11.86 -25.20 3.33
CA GLY A 239 -11.30 -23.97 3.89
C GLY A 239 -9.81 -24.10 4.22
N ALA A 240 -9.20 -22.99 4.63
CA ALA A 240 -7.79 -22.92 4.97
C ALA A 240 -7.56 -22.08 6.22
N TYR A 241 -6.39 -22.24 6.84
CA TYR A 241 -5.91 -21.35 7.88
C TYR A 241 -4.76 -20.52 7.32
N VAL A 242 -4.89 -19.20 7.37
CA VAL A 242 -3.96 -18.21 6.85
C VAL A 242 -3.49 -17.37 8.03
N GLU A 243 -2.19 -17.40 8.31
CA GLU A 243 -1.58 -16.64 9.39
C GLU A 243 -0.55 -15.68 8.82
N VAL A 244 -0.55 -14.46 9.34
CA VAL A 244 0.45 -13.44 9.03
C VAL A 244 0.97 -12.87 10.35
N SER A 245 2.29 -12.83 10.51
CA SER A 245 2.87 -12.02 11.58
C SER A 245 3.19 -10.61 11.09
N LEU A 246 3.01 -9.63 11.96
CA LEU A 246 3.39 -8.25 11.67
C LEU A 246 4.92 -8.12 11.54
N GLU A 247 5.69 -8.91 12.31
CA GLU A 247 7.15 -8.99 12.23
C GLU A 247 7.63 -9.42 10.83
N GLU A 248 7.12 -10.55 10.31
CA GLU A 248 7.49 -11.02 8.97
C GLU A 248 7.04 -10.02 7.90
N ALA A 249 5.82 -9.47 8.03
CA ALA A 249 5.34 -8.46 7.10
C ALA A 249 6.24 -7.21 7.08
N ALA A 250 6.74 -6.76 8.23
CA ALA A 250 7.71 -5.68 8.31
C ALA A 250 9.02 -6.03 7.59
N LEU A 251 9.59 -7.21 7.87
CA LEU A 251 10.86 -7.64 7.28
C LEU A 251 10.76 -7.80 5.76
N THR A 252 9.66 -8.36 5.26
CA THR A 252 9.43 -8.44 3.79
C THR A 252 9.32 -7.05 3.16
N GLY A 253 8.80 -6.07 3.89
CA GLY A 253 8.66 -4.67 3.46
C GLY A 253 9.98 -3.88 3.39
N LEU A 254 11.10 -4.43 3.86
CA LEU A 254 12.42 -3.78 3.77
C LEU A 254 13.00 -3.79 2.35
N VAL A 255 12.57 -4.75 1.52
CA VAL A 255 12.89 -4.86 0.09
C VAL A 255 14.39 -4.63 -0.21
N ASN A 256 14.73 -3.46 -0.78
CA ASN A 256 16.09 -3.14 -1.21
C ASN A 256 17.05 -2.93 -0.03
N GLN A 257 16.58 -2.42 1.10
CA GLN A 257 17.44 -2.16 2.26
C GLN A 257 17.91 -3.46 2.90
N ALA A 258 17.01 -4.44 3.05
CA ALA A 258 17.39 -5.78 3.48
C ALA A 258 18.39 -6.41 2.51
N THR A 259 18.15 -6.29 1.21
CA THR A 259 19.03 -6.88 0.18
C THR A 259 20.40 -6.19 0.12
N ASN A 260 20.47 -4.86 0.32
CA ASN A 260 21.74 -4.12 0.41
C ASN A 260 22.63 -4.65 1.54
N TRP A 261 22.03 -4.95 2.70
CA TRP A 261 22.74 -5.59 3.79
C TRP A 261 23.18 -7.02 3.43
N LEU A 262 22.25 -7.86 2.96
CA LEU A 262 22.51 -9.28 2.68
C LEU A 262 23.57 -9.49 1.58
N MET A 263 23.62 -8.60 0.59
CA MET A 263 24.54 -8.72 -0.56
C MET A 263 25.87 -8.00 -0.36
N ALA A 264 25.87 -6.86 0.34
CA ALA A 264 27.02 -5.96 0.38
C ALA A 264 27.44 -5.52 1.80
N GLY A 265 26.75 -5.97 2.86
CA GLY A 265 27.01 -5.54 4.23
C GLY A 265 26.71 -4.06 4.47
N HIS A 266 25.96 -3.41 3.57
CA HIS A 266 25.64 -2.00 3.71
C HIS A 266 24.56 -1.80 4.78
N VAL A 267 24.92 -1.10 5.86
CA VAL A 267 23.99 -0.73 6.94
C VAL A 267 23.25 0.54 6.54
N ALA A 268 21.92 0.47 6.46
CA ALA A 268 21.08 1.63 6.19
C ALA A 268 21.17 2.65 7.33
N ALA A 269 21.20 3.94 6.98
CA ALA A 269 21.29 5.06 7.91
C ALA A 269 20.15 6.08 7.63
N PRO A 270 19.79 6.94 8.59
CA PRO A 270 18.76 7.96 8.38
C PRO A 270 19.26 9.06 7.42
N LEU A 271 18.67 9.12 6.22
CA LEU A 271 19.07 10.02 5.13
C LEU A 271 18.06 11.15 4.85
N GLY A 272 17.05 11.32 5.69
CA GLY A 272 15.90 12.17 5.41
C GLY A 272 15.14 11.65 4.19
N THR A 273 14.97 12.50 3.18
CA THR A 273 14.27 12.15 1.93
C THR A 273 15.17 11.57 0.85
N LEU A 274 16.49 11.57 1.04
CA LEU A 274 17.46 11.21 0.01
C LEU A 274 17.49 9.70 -0.28
N HIS A 275 17.66 9.33 -1.54
CA HIS A 275 17.89 7.95 -1.94
C HIS A 275 19.37 7.56 -1.79
N PRO A 276 19.73 6.39 -1.24
CA PRO A 276 21.14 6.02 -1.04
C PRO A 276 21.91 5.88 -2.36
N ASN A 277 21.25 5.42 -3.43
CA ASN A 277 21.91 4.99 -4.66
C ASN A 277 21.71 5.91 -5.89
N ILE A 278 20.88 6.96 -5.78
CA ILE A 278 20.45 7.76 -6.94
C ILE A 278 20.51 9.26 -6.58
N ALA A 279 21.04 10.09 -7.47
CA ALA A 279 21.08 11.55 -7.29
C ALA A 279 20.84 12.31 -8.61
N PRO A 280 20.08 13.42 -8.63
CA PRO A 280 19.25 13.91 -7.53
C PRO A 280 17.94 13.08 -7.43
N TYR A 281 17.80 12.31 -6.36
CA TYR A 281 16.59 11.60 -6.00
C TYR A 281 16.34 11.75 -4.49
N GLY A 282 15.27 12.47 -4.16
CA GLY A 282 14.90 12.78 -2.79
C GLY A 282 15.32 14.16 -2.32
N GLU A 283 16.15 14.89 -3.08
CA GLU A 283 16.56 16.25 -2.74
C GLU A 283 15.34 17.19 -2.73
N LEU A 284 15.25 17.96 -1.65
CA LEU A 284 14.19 18.93 -1.39
C LEU A 284 14.72 20.35 -1.54
N PHE A 285 14.08 21.14 -2.40
CA PHE A 285 14.47 22.51 -2.68
C PHE A 285 13.33 23.49 -2.42
N ARG A 286 13.66 24.67 -1.89
CA ARG A 286 12.71 25.78 -1.78
C ARG A 286 12.72 26.60 -3.06
N CYS A 287 11.52 26.93 -3.50
CA CYS A 287 11.26 27.82 -4.64
C CYS A 287 11.16 29.28 -4.19
N ALA A 288 11.07 30.20 -5.15
CA ALA A 288 11.00 31.65 -4.90
C ALA A 288 9.80 32.07 -4.02
N ASP A 289 8.71 31.32 -4.08
CA ASP A 289 7.47 31.50 -3.32
C ASP A 289 7.49 30.80 -1.95
N GLY A 290 8.63 30.19 -1.57
CA GLY A 290 8.81 29.49 -0.29
C GLY A 290 8.26 28.06 -0.26
N GLU A 291 7.52 27.64 -1.29
CA GLU A 291 7.03 26.26 -1.46
C GLU A 291 8.20 25.30 -1.76
N ARG A 292 8.00 24.00 -1.51
CA ARG A 292 9.04 22.98 -1.65
C ARG A 292 8.74 22.00 -2.77
N ILE A 293 9.74 21.73 -3.59
CA ILE A 293 9.74 20.68 -4.61
C ILE A 293 10.73 19.58 -4.22
N ILE A 294 10.31 18.33 -4.36
CA ILE A 294 11.18 17.16 -4.33
C ILE A 294 11.53 16.73 -5.76
N LEU A 295 12.78 16.36 -6.00
CA LEU A 295 13.23 15.80 -7.28
C LEU A 295 13.34 14.27 -7.20
N ALA A 296 13.02 13.57 -8.29
CA ALA A 296 13.19 12.13 -8.43
C ALA A 296 13.81 11.79 -9.79
N VAL A 297 15.03 12.28 -10.04
CA VAL A 297 15.77 12.08 -11.28
C VAL A 297 16.58 10.78 -11.21
N GLY A 298 16.09 9.76 -11.93
CA GLY A 298 16.64 8.41 -11.90
C GLY A 298 17.66 8.09 -12.98
N SER A 299 17.88 8.99 -13.95
CA SER A 299 18.73 8.72 -15.11
C SER A 299 19.51 9.94 -15.58
N ASP A 300 20.63 9.72 -16.28
CA ASP A 300 21.45 10.78 -16.87
C ASP A 300 20.67 11.59 -17.91
N ALA A 301 19.78 10.93 -18.67
CA ALA A 301 18.90 11.61 -19.61
C ALA A 301 17.93 12.58 -18.91
N GLN A 302 17.29 12.15 -17.81
CA GLN A 302 16.44 13.04 -17.02
C GLN A 302 17.24 14.17 -16.36
N PHE A 303 18.49 13.90 -15.94
CA PHE A 303 19.38 14.92 -15.39
C PHE A 303 19.71 16.01 -16.41
N GLY A 304 20.03 15.62 -17.65
CA GLY A 304 20.21 16.57 -18.75
C GLY A 304 19.00 17.48 -18.96
N LYS A 305 17.79 16.91 -18.94
CA LYS A 305 16.54 17.69 -19.07
C LYS A 305 16.27 18.60 -17.89
N LEU A 306 16.52 18.14 -16.65
CA LEU A 306 16.46 18.96 -15.44
C LEU A 306 17.37 20.19 -15.58
N CYS A 307 18.63 19.97 -15.94
CA CYS A 307 19.61 21.03 -16.15
C CYS A 307 19.18 21.98 -17.26
N GLY A 308 18.57 21.49 -18.33
CA GLY A 308 18.00 22.32 -19.39
C GLY A 308 16.89 23.26 -18.87
N VAL A 309 15.94 22.73 -18.10
CA VAL A 309 14.85 23.53 -17.49
C VAL A 309 15.40 24.57 -16.51
N LEU A 310 16.42 24.22 -15.73
CA LEU A 310 17.03 25.09 -14.73
C LEU A 310 18.08 26.07 -15.28
N GLY A 311 18.33 26.08 -16.59
CA GLY A 311 19.33 26.97 -17.19
C GLY A 311 20.78 26.60 -16.84
N LEU A 312 21.06 25.33 -16.57
CA LEU A 312 22.37 24.77 -16.21
C LEU A 312 22.91 23.78 -17.27
N PRO A 313 22.91 24.10 -18.58
CA PRO A 313 23.14 23.11 -19.65
C PRO A 313 24.54 22.50 -19.67
N ALA A 314 25.53 23.12 -19.03
CA ALA A 314 26.90 22.60 -18.96
C ALA A 314 27.07 21.51 -17.88
N LEU A 315 26.20 21.49 -16.87
CA LEU A 315 26.33 20.62 -15.69
C LEU A 315 26.35 19.11 -16.03
N PRO A 316 25.54 18.60 -16.99
CA PRO A 316 25.59 17.19 -17.39
C PRO A 316 26.91 16.76 -18.03
N ALA A 317 27.70 17.68 -18.59
CA ALA A 317 29.01 17.37 -19.16
C ALA A 317 30.14 17.48 -18.13
N GLU A 318 29.86 18.00 -16.94
CA GLU A 318 30.86 18.18 -15.90
C GLU A 318 31.26 16.81 -15.31
N PRO A 319 32.56 16.47 -15.19
CA PRO A 319 32.99 15.15 -14.71
C PRO A 319 32.39 14.72 -13.36
N ARG A 320 32.14 15.70 -12.46
CA ARG A 320 31.53 15.46 -11.14
C ARG A 320 30.06 15.05 -11.21
N PHE A 321 29.35 15.32 -12.31
CA PHE A 321 27.89 15.14 -12.41
C PHE A 321 27.45 14.33 -13.64
N ALA A 322 28.39 13.94 -14.51
CA ALA A 322 28.10 13.29 -15.78
C ALA A 322 27.36 11.96 -15.66
N THR A 323 27.59 11.20 -14.58
CA THR A 323 26.93 9.90 -14.33
C THR A 323 26.25 9.90 -12.98
N ASN A 324 25.24 9.03 -12.80
CA ASN A 324 24.58 8.86 -11.50
C ASN A 324 25.56 8.60 -10.36
N ALA A 325 26.55 7.72 -10.56
CA ALA A 325 27.54 7.40 -9.54
C ALA A 325 28.33 8.65 -9.10
N GLN A 326 28.72 9.50 -10.05
CA GLN A 326 29.39 10.76 -9.76
C GLN A 326 28.47 11.76 -9.06
N ARG A 327 27.20 11.86 -9.48
CA ARG A 327 26.21 12.70 -8.79
C ARG A 327 25.96 12.27 -7.35
N VAL A 328 25.98 10.97 -7.07
CA VAL A 328 25.88 10.44 -5.70
C VAL A 328 27.12 10.82 -4.89
N ALA A 329 28.32 10.60 -5.43
CA ALA A 329 29.59 10.94 -4.77
C ALA A 329 29.74 12.44 -4.49
N HIS A 330 29.21 13.29 -5.38
CA HIS A 330 29.28 14.74 -5.30
C HIS A 330 27.94 15.41 -4.95
N ARG A 331 27.01 14.67 -4.32
CA ARG A 331 25.62 15.09 -4.07
C ARG A 331 25.51 16.46 -3.41
N LYS A 332 26.33 16.74 -2.38
CA LYS A 332 26.27 18.03 -1.66
C LYS A 332 26.58 19.21 -2.57
N ALA A 333 27.59 19.07 -3.44
CA ALA A 333 27.95 20.10 -4.39
C ALA A 333 26.88 20.28 -5.48
N LEU A 334 26.32 19.18 -5.99
CA LEU A 334 25.22 19.22 -6.94
C LEU A 334 23.98 19.91 -6.36
N ALA A 335 23.60 19.52 -5.14
CA ALA A 335 22.43 20.08 -4.46
C ALA A 335 22.55 21.59 -4.26
N ALA A 336 23.75 22.11 -3.95
CA ALA A 336 23.96 23.55 -3.81
C ALA A 336 23.67 24.30 -5.13
N LEU A 337 24.15 23.78 -6.27
CA LEU A 337 23.92 24.38 -7.59
C LEU A 337 22.44 24.32 -8.00
N LEU A 338 21.78 23.18 -7.78
CA LEU A 338 20.36 23.02 -8.06
C LEU A 338 19.51 23.93 -7.17
N ALA A 339 19.86 24.08 -5.89
CA ALA A 339 19.15 24.94 -4.95
C ALA A 339 19.14 26.40 -5.41
N THR A 340 20.29 26.93 -5.86
CA THR A 340 20.38 28.29 -6.40
C THR A 340 19.46 28.49 -7.60
N ALA A 341 19.46 27.55 -8.55
CA ALA A 341 18.60 27.66 -9.73
C ALA A 341 17.11 27.52 -9.40
N MET A 342 16.73 26.55 -8.55
CA MET A 342 15.34 26.32 -8.17
C MET A 342 14.74 27.50 -7.39
N ALA A 343 15.54 28.21 -6.60
CA ALA A 343 15.12 29.40 -5.86
C ALA A 343 14.73 30.59 -6.76
N LEU A 344 14.99 30.54 -8.07
CA LEU A 344 14.62 31.59 -9.03
C LEU A 344 13.21 31.43 -9.59
N HIS A 345 12.54 30.31 -9.33
CA HIS A 345 11.23 29.99 -9.91
C HIS A 345 10.17 29.80 -8.84
N PRO A 346 8.91 30.22 -9.07
CA PRO A 346 7.79 29.79 -8.25
C PRO A 346 7.50 28.29 -8.47
N ALA A 347 7.06 27.58 -7.43
CA ALA A 347 7.00 26.12 -7.45
C ALA A 347 6.04 25.58 -8.52
N ALA A 348 4.84 26.16 -8.64
CA ALA A 348 3.84 25.72 -9.61
C ALA A 348 4.32 25.88 -11.06
N GLY A 349 4.99 27.00 -11.35
CA GLY A 349 5.56 27.27 -12.67
C GLY A 349 6.67 26.29 -13.03
N LEU A 350 7.58 26.03 -12.08
CA LEU A 350 8.67 25.09 -12.27
C LEU A 350 8.18 23.64 -12.44
N LEU A 351 7.22 23.19 -11.62
CA LEU A 351 6.64 21.85 -11.75
C LEU A 351 6.02 21.63 -13.14
N GLY A 352 5.28 22.62 -13.66
CA GLY A 352 4.72 22.52 -15.01
C GLY A 352 5.78 22.48 -16.12
N GLN A 353 6.94 23.13 -15.93
CA GLN A 353 8.07 23.04 -16.87
C GLN A 353 8.75 21.66 -16.81
N LEU A 354 8.98 21.14 -15.60
CA LEU A 354 9.59 19.83 -15.37
C LEU A 354 8.70 18.71 -15.91
N GLU A 355 7.39 18.79 -15.69
CA GLU A 355 6.40 17.84 -16.23
C GLU A 355 6.46 17.80 -17.77
N ARG A 356 6.43 18.97 -18.44
CA ARG A 356 6.56 19.05 -19.91
C ARG A 356 7.88 18.49 -20.44
N ALA A 357 8.96 18.60 -19.65
CA ALA A 357 10.25 18.02 -19.99
C ALA A 357 10.33 16.51 -19.68
N GLY A 358 9.34 15.91 -19.01
CA GLY A 358 9.39 14.53 -18.55
C GLY A 358 10.42 14.30 -17.45
N VAL A 359 10.61 15.30 -16.57
CA VAL A 359 11.48 15.22 -15.39
C VAL A 359 10.59 14.99 -14.15
N PRO A 360 10.74 13.86 -13.43
CA PRO A 360 9.93 13.60 -12.25
C PRO A 360 10.28 14.55 -11.09
N ALA A 361 9.28 15.33 -10.68
CA ALA A 361 9.33 16.22 -9.53
C ALA A 361 7.93 16.36 -8.91
N GLY A 362 7.86 16.73 -7.63
CA GLY A 362 6.57 16.86 -6.94
C GLY A 362 6.56 17.95 -5.87
N ALA A 363 5.39 18.55 -5.64
CA ALA A 363 5.18 19.45 -4.51
C ALA A 363 5.09 18.65 -3.19
N VAL A 364 5.65 19.20 -2.11
CA VAL A 364 5.50 18.62 -0.76
C VAL A 364 4.18 19.10 -0.14
N ASN A 365 3.10 18.41 -0.46
CA ASN A 365 1.76 18.79 -0.04
C ASN A 365 1.46 18.40 1.43
N PRO A 366 0.87 19.29 2.24
CA PRO A 366 0.20 18.90 3.48
C PRO A 366 -1.05 18.06 3.16
N ILE A 367 -1.51 17.27 4.14
CA ILE A 367 -2.58 16.28 3.94
C ILE A 367 -3.87 16.87 3.35
N HIS A 368 -4.28 18.08 3.76
CA HIS A 368 -5.49 18.72 3.23
C HIS A 368 -5.38 19.07 1.73
N ARG A 369 -4.20 19.49 1.24
CA ARG A 369 -3.97 19.73 -0.19
C ARG A 369 -3.94 18.41 -0.98
N ALA A 370 -3.33 17.36 -0.41
CA ALA A 370 -3.33 16.04 -1.05
C ALA A 370 -4.75 15.46 -1.19
N LEU A 371 -5.58 15.60 -0.14
CA LEU A 371 -6.96 15.13 -0.13
C LEU A 371 -7.92 15.97 -0.98
N ALA A 372 -7.55 17.21 -1.31
CA ALA A 372 -8.27 18.05 -2.27
C ALA A 372 -8.01 17.69 -3.75
N SER A 373 -7.11 16.72 -4.03
CA SER A 373 -6.87 16.28 -5.40
C SER A 373 -8.10 15.55 -5.98
N PRO A 374 -8.37 15.65 -7.30
CA PRO A 374 -9.47 14.91 -7.93
C PRO A 374 -9.42 13.41 -7.66
N THR A 375 -8.21 12.84 -7.65
CA THR A 375 -7.99 11.43 -7.31
C THR A 375 -8.44 11.11 -5.89
N ALA A 376 -7.98 11.86 -4.90
CA ALA A 376 -8.32 11.61 -3.50
C ALA A 376 -9.81 11.82 -3.24
N THR A 377 -10.42 12.86 -3.82
CA THR A 377 -11.87 13.09 -3.72
C THR A 377 -12.68 11.91 -4.25
N GLY A 378 -12.27 11.32 -5.39
CA GLY A 378 -12.91 10.10 -5.93
C GLY A 378 -12.71 8.85 -5.07
N MET A 379 -11.76 8.86 -4.14
CA MET A 379 -11.52 7.78 -3.18
C MET A 379 -12.28 7.97 -1.87
N VAL A 380 -12.89 9.12 -1.59
CA VAL A 380 -13.64 9.31 -0.34
C VAL A 380 -14.84 8.36 -0.28
N ARG A 381 -15.04 7.74 0.88
CA ARG A 381 -16.18 6.89 1.23
C ARG A 381 -16.82 7.46 2.48
N GLU A 382 -18.09 7.81 2.36
CA GLU A 382 -18.89 8.34 3.45
C GLU A 382 -19.86 7.27 3.95
N GLN A 383 -20.13 7.27 5.25
CA GLN A 383 -21.15 6.43 5.86
C GLN A 383 -21.59 7.01 7.21
N THR A 384 -22.72 6.52 7.71
CA THR A 384 -23.17 6.81 9.08
C THR A 384 -22.84 5.63 9.99
N ILE A 385 -22.05 5.86 11.05
CA ILE A 385 -21.82 4.88 12.12
C ILE A 385 -22.41 5.42 13.42
N ASN A 386 -23.25 4.64 14.09
CA ASN A 386 -23.89 5.04 15.36
C ASN A 386 -24.59 6.41 15.28
N GLY A 387 -25.22 6.71 14.14
CA GLY A 387 -25.91 7.99 13.90
C GLY A 387 -25.00 9.16 13.50
N LEU A 388 -23.68 8.98 13.45
CA LEU A 388 -22.73 10.04 13.11
C LEU A 388 -22.17 9.89 11.68
N PRO A 389 -22.09 10.98 10.90
CA PRO A 389 -21.44 10.96 9.60
C PRO A 389 -19.94 10.76 9.77
N THR A 390 -19.38 9.85 9.00
CA THR A 390 -17.96 9.51 8.99
C THR A 390 -17.46 9.45 7.54
N ALA A 391 -16.20 9.80 7.33
CA ALA A 391 -15.58 9.76 6.01
C ALA A 391 -14.16 9.16 6.09
N ARG A 392 -13.74 8.49 5.01
CA ARG A 392 -12.41 7.89 4.89
C ARG A 392 -11.99 7.75 3.43
N ILE A 393 -10.71 7.54 3.14
CA ILE A 393 -10.20 7.32 1.77
C ILE A 393 -10.15 5.84 1.43
N SER A 394 -10.92 5.31 0.47
CA SER A 394 -11.03 3.88 0.08
C SER A 394 -9.77 3.02 0.31
N GLY A 395 -9.98 1.78 0.73
CA GLY A 395 -8.91 0.82 1.00
C GLY A 395 -8.46 0.10 -0.27
N ASN A 396 -9.28 0.22 -1.32
CA ASN A 396 -9.08 -0.41 -2.61
C ASN A 396 -8.64 0.64 -3.64
N ALA A 397 -7.47 0.41 -4.24
CA ALA A 397 -6.86 1.27 -5.26
C ALA A 397 -6.64 0.53 -6.59
N PHE A 398 -7.58 -0.32 -6.99
CA PHE A 398 -7.55 -1.06 -8.26
C PHE A 398 -8.87 -0.95 -9.00
N ARG A 399 -8.85 -1.22 -10.31
CA ARG A 399 -10.04 -1.25 -11.18
C ARG A 399 -10.14 -2.63 -11.82
N VAL A 400 -11.32 -3.21 -11.80
CA VAL A 400 -11.64 -4.45 -12.52
C VAL A 400 -12.73 -4.12 -13.52
N SER A 401 -12.54 -4.51 -14.77
CA SER A 401 -13.52 -4.38 -15.84
C SER A 401 -13.70 -5.74 -16.50
N PRO A 402 -14.93 -6.12 -16.91
CA PRO A 402 -15.11 -7.27 -17.79
C PRO A 402 -14.34 -7.04 -19.09
N LEU A 403 -13.89 -8.14 -19.71
CA LEU A 403 -13.19 -8.14 -20.99
C LEU A 403 -14.12 -7.76 -22.16
#